data_AF-M5S4J7-F1
#
_entry.id   AF-M5S4J7-F1
#
_cell.length_a   1.000
_cell.length_b   1.000
_cell.length_c   1.000
_cell.angle_alpha   90.00
_cell.angle_beta   90.00
_cell.angle_gamma   90.00
#
_symmetry.space_group_name_H-M   'P 1'
#
loop_
_entity.id
_entity.type
_entity.pdbx_description
1 polymer ?
#
loop_
_entity_poly.entity_id
_entity_poly.type
_entity_poly.pdbx_seq_one_letter_code
_entity_poly.pdbx_strand_id
1 'polypeptide(L)'
;MRLLVTIAVAPSHLLHCFTVLVYLRLEKKMHLHVSTFRVILTVIVTAAAISRGHGMAMAQETSETAAVTEQADSDRDDPTVRKWIEDLGADSFAMRERAASRLIERGIEILPELREASANATDPEVRLRTEQLVRQLTEGDLQIRIDSFLAGDEIEFDGWRETQDFMGDSPSVREMFVELMVEHPDITKSLAGSPRERFMAMTAAMGRVQNKMFVQLEVPSRADVIALLLPANDPNVPFNQDFESLMISLLRKEAANRLHRDIQLGGPTDALVSGWLNRSSLNNRAETLFFAMSWDLQGALPLARRTLAEATSVETIAIALQTISRFGDKGDTTLVANLLDDTRVVSERGYARGEKLTTQLGDVAMATIALLHDASLADIGFARAEQHPTFSFLFDDLGFPATAADDEVSRKQVRERINGLIEKQSKNQESSDRS
;
A
#
# COMPACT_ATOMS: atom_id res chain seq x y z
N MET A 1 -39.81 -35.39 18.46
CA MET A 1 -38.98 -35.89 19.57
C MET A 1 -37.93 -34.83 19.85
N ARG A 2 -38.17 -33.99 20.86
CA ARG A 2 -37.27 -32.90 21.28
C ARG A 2 -36.08 -33.51 22.00
N LEU A 3 -34.86 -33.05 21.75
CA LEU A 3 -33.79 -33.16 22.73
C LEU A 3 -33.08 -31.82 22.90
N LEU A 4 -32.83 -31.51 24.16
CA LEU A 4 -32.50 -30.20 24.70
C LEU A 4 -31.05 -29.81 24.45
N VAL A 5 -30.87 -28.50 24.28
CA VAL A 5 -29.64 -27.76 24.55
C VAL A 5 -29.40 -27.73 26.06
N THR A 6 -28.22 -28.18 26.50
CA THR A 6 -27.71 -27.92 27.86
C THR A 6 -26.39 -27.19 27.73
N ILE A 7 -26.40 -25.90 28.03
CA ILE A 7 -25.20 -25.08 28.22
C ILE A 7 -24.71 -25.33 29.64
N ALA A 8 -23.53 -25.92 29.79
CA ALA A 8 -22.82 -26.01 31.06
C ALA A 8 -21.74 -24.94 31.10
N VAL A 9 -21.91 -23.96 32.00
CA VAL A 9 -20.90 -22.97 32.38
C VAL A 9 -19.97 -23.63 33.41
N ALA A 10 -18.67 -23.62 33.15
CA ALA A 10 -17.63 -24.03 34.11
C ALA A 10 -16.44 -23.04 34.07
N PRO A 11 -15.69 -22.90 35.19
CA PRO A 11 -15.08 -21.63 35.56
C PRO A 11 -13.67 -21.41 35.01
N SER A 12 -13.38 -20.14 34.79
CA SER A 12 -12.10 -19.55 34.43
C SER A 12 -11.05 -19.76 35.51
N HIS A 13 -10.18 -20.77 35.39
CA HIS A 13 -8.81 -20.82 35.93
C HIS A 13 -8.13 -22.15 35.51
N LEU A 14 -7.87 -22.38 34.21
CA LEU A 14 -7.05 -23.52 33.75
C LEU A 14 -6.54 -23.33 32.30
N LEU A 15 -6.03 -22.14 31.97
CA LEU A 15 -5.48 -21.84 30.63
C LEU A 15 -4.03 -21.33 30.63
N HIS A 16 -3.26 -21.58 31.70
CA HIS A 16 -1.85 -21.18 31.80
C HIS A 16 -0.85 -22.32 31.96
N CYS A 17 -1.27 -23.58 32.04
CA CYS A 17 -0.35 -24.72 32.18
C CYS A 17 -0.08 -25.50 30.88
N PHE A 18 -0.77 -25.22 29.76
CA PHE A 18 -0.56 -25.96 28.51
C PHE A 18 0.39 -25.28 27.52
N THR A 19 0.66 -23.97 27.66
CA THR A 19 1.51 -23.22 26.72
C THR A 19 3.01 -23.31 27.05
N VAL A 20 3.37 -23.65 28.30
CA VAL A 20 4.78 -23.76 28.74
C VAL A 20 5.40 -25.12 28.40
N LEU A 21 4.59 -26.17 28.17
CA LEU A 21 5.09 -27.53 27.94
C LEU A 21 5.36 -27.88 26.47
N VAL A 22 4.95 -27.02 25.53
CA VAL A 22 5.28 -27.18 24.10
C VAL A 22 6.57 -26.43 23.73
N TYR A 23 6.92 -25.36 24.47
CA TYR A 23 8.12 -24.56 24.20
C TYR A 23 9.43 -25.24 24.65
N LEU A 24 9.40 -26.02 25.73
CA LEU A 24 10.59 -26.72 26.26
C LEU A 24 10.99 -28.00 25.49
N ARG A 25 10.28 -28.37 24.42
CA ARG A 25 10.58 -29.58 23.63
C ARG A 25 11.22 -29.30 22.26
N LEU A 26 11.36 -28.03 21.88
CA LEU A 26 11.99 -27.62 20.60
C LEU A 26 13.42 -27.09 20.75
N GLU A 27 13.89 -26.76 21.96
CA GLU A 27 15.28 -26.30 22.19
C GLU A 27 16.36 -27.41 22.15
N LYS A 28 16.00 -28.68 21.97
CA LYS A 28 16.97 -29.80 22.03
C LYS A 28 17.60 -30.22 20.70
N LYS A 29 17.36 -29.49 19.61
CA LYS A 29 18.01 -29.74 18.31
C LYS A 29 18.26 -28.43 17.56
N MET A 30 19.37 -27.76 17.88
CA MET A 30 20.26 -27.10 16.91
C MET A 30 21.32 -26.28 17.67
N HIS A 31 22.52 -26.85 17.78
CA HIS A 31 23.74 -26.15 18.20
C HIS A 31 24.54 -25.72 16.96
N LEU A 32 25.16 -24.53 17.05
CA LEU A 32 26.12 -23.86 16.14
C LEU A 32 25.45 -23.11 14.96
N HIS A 33 25.71 -21.82 14.68
CA HIS A 33 26.89 -20.98 14.93
C HIS A 33 26.48 -19.50 15.20
N VAL A 34 26.76 -18.97 16.39
CA VAL A 34 26.58 -17.54 16.76
C VAL A 34 27.97 -16.92 16.88
N SER A 35 28.46 -16.24 15.84
CA SER A 35 29.71 -15.46 15.94
C SER A 35 29.87 -14.30 14.95
N THR A 36 28.81 -13.85 14.28
CA THR A 36 28.93 -12.78 13.25
C THR A 36 28.11 -11.52 13.52
N PHE A 37 27.36 -11.45 14.62
CA PHE A 37 26.39 -10.36 14.84
C PHE A 37 26.87 -9.24 15.79
N ARG A 38 28.14 -9.22 16.21
CA ARG A 38 28.66 -8.29 17.25
C ARG A 38 29.61 -7.20 16.76
N VAL A 39 29.78 -6.99 15.45
CA VAL A 39 30.80 -6.05 14.91
C VAL A 39 30.22 -4.79 14.24
N ILE A 40 28.90 -4.68 14.02
CA ILE A 40 28.34 -3.53 13.25
C ILE A 40 27.88 -2.35 14.12
N LEU A 41 27.86 -2.48 15.45
CA LEU A 41 27.31 -1.44 16.35
C LEU A 41 28.31 -0.36 16.81
N THR A 42 29.53 -0.30 16.26
CA THR A 42 30.61 0.59 16.78
C THR A 42 31.12 1.63 15.77
N VAL A 43 30.46 1.85 14.62
CA VAL A 43 30.99 2.74 13.57
C VAL A 43 30.21 4.06 13.35
N ILE A 44 29.07 4.30 14.03
CA ILE A 44 28.24 5.50 13.76
C ILE A 44 28.43 6.65 14.78
N VAL A 45 29.42 6.55 15.69
CA VAL A 45 29.73 7.65 16.62
C VAL A 45 31.21 8.03 16.49
N THR A 46 31.57 8.71 15.40
CA THR A 46 32.66 9.72 15.31
C THR A 46 32.88 10.17 13.87
N ALA A 47 32.26 11.29 13.47
CA ALA A 47 32.80 12.19 12.44
C ALA A 47 32.22 13.58 12.65
N ALA A 48 32.99 14.38 13.38
CA ALA A 48 32.71 15.76 13.70
C ALA A 48 32.90 16.69 12.49
N ALA A 49 32.23 17.83 12.59
CA ALA A 49 32.63 19.17 12.19
C ALA A 49 33.99 19.33 11.47
N ILE A 50 33.96 20.05 10.33
CA ILE A 50 34.79 21.22 9.97
C ILE A 50 34.46 21.55 8.50
N SER A 51 33.93 22.75 8.23
CA SER A 51 34.63 23.74 7.38
C SER A 51 33.78 25.00 7.20
N ARG A 52 34.35 26.15 7.61
CA ARG A 52 33.90 27.50 7.30
C ARG A 52 34.72 28.04 6.13
N GLY A 53 34.04 28.79 5.26
CA GLY A 53 34.57 30.03 4.66
C GLY A 53 35.21 29.92 3.28
N HIS A 54 34.58 30.55 2.28
CA HIS A 54 35.08 31.75 1.58
C HIS A 54 33.98 32.28 0.65
N GLY A 55 33.70 33.58 0.75
CA GLY A 55 32.75 34.28 -0.11
C GLY A 55 33.38 34.87 -1.37
N MET A 56 32.55 35.33 -2.30
CA MET A 56 32.45 36.74 -2.74
C MET A 56 31.59 36.89 -4.01
N ALA A 57 30.71 37.89 -3.94
CA ALA A 57 30.35 38.88 -4.96
C ALA A 57 29.64 38.47 -6.26
N MET A 58 28.45 39.07 -6.46
CA MET A 58 28.01 39.96 -7.56
C MET A 58 26.47 39.92 -7.58
N ALA A 59 25.77 40.98 -7.19
CA ALA A 59 25.41 42.18 -7.96
C ALA A 59 23.93 42.14 -8.39
N GLN A 60 23.11 42.89 -7.64
CA GLN A 60 22.30 44.01 -8.13
C GLN A 60 21.39 43.81 -9.36
N GLU A 61 20.09 43.65 -9.10
CA GLU A 61 18.96 44.20 -9.88
C GLU A 61 17.82 44.46 -8.86
N THR A 62 17.78 45.66 -8.28
CA THR A 62 16.81 46.74 -8.59
C THR A 62 15.34 46.33 -8.63
N SER A 63 14.71 46.45 -7.45
CA SER A 63 13.72 47.50 -7.19
C SER A 63 12.54 47.61 -8.15
N GLU A 64 11.56 46.70 -8.02
CA GLU A 64 10.19 46.95 -8.52
C GLU A 64 9.09 46.11 -7.81
N THR A 65 9.29 45.78 -6.52
CA THR A 65 8.30 45.00 -5.73
C THR A 65 8.06 45.58 -4.33
N ALA A 66 8.53 46.81 -4.07
CA ALA A 66 8.45 47.42 -2.74
C ALA A 66 7.14 48.19 -2.49
N ALA A 67 6.30 48.44 -3.51
CA ALA A 67 5.15 49.34 -3.38
C ALA A 67 3.79 48.66 -3.16
N VAL A 68 3.71 47.33 -3.12
CA VAL A 68 2.44 46.59 -2.90
C VAL A 68 2.39 45.92 -1.51
N THR A 69 3.51 45.84 -0.78
CA THR A 69 3.57 45.18 0.54
C THR A 69 3.41 46.15 1.71
N GLU A 70 3.53 47.46 1.49
CA GLU A 70 3.56 48.46 2.58
C GLU A 70 2.16 48.85 3.13
N GLN A 71 1.07 48.38 2.53
CA GLN A 71 -0.30 48.66 2.99
C GLN A 71 -0.93 47.53 3.83
N ALA A 72 -0.20 46.42 4.09
CA ALA A 72 -0.69 45.31 4.92
C ALA A 72 -0.04 45.23 6.32
N ASP A 73 0.90 46.12 6.65
CA ASP A 73 1.72 46.02 7.87
C ASP A 73 1.35 47.04 8.96
N SER A 74 0.44 47.99 8.68
CA SER A 74 0.05 49.03 9.66
C SER A 74 -1.14 48.66 10.55
N ASP A 75 -1.69 47.45 10.40
CA ASP A 75 -2.82 46.94 11.22
C ASP A 75 -2.40 45.82 12.19
N ARG A 76 -1.10 45.48 12.25
CA ARG A 76 -0.57 44.33 13.01
C ARG A 76 -0.19 44.62 14.46
N ASP A 77 -0.32 45.86 14.91
CA ASP A 77 0.11 46.23 16.26
C ASP A 77 -1.08 46.67 17.11
N ASP A 78 -1.96 45.72 17.45
CA ASP A 78 -3.06 45.96 18.39
C ASP A 78 -2.46 46.07 19.82
N PRO A 79 -2.36 47.29 20.40
CA PRO A 79 -1.76 47.49 21.72
C PRO A 79 -2.53 46.76 22.83
N THR A 80 -3.80 46.42 22.58
CA THR A 80 -4.63 45.65 23.50
C THR A 80 -4.22 44.18 23.54
N VAL A 81 -3.84 43.59 22.40
CA VAL A 81 -3.34 42.20 22.31
C VAL A 81 -2.00 42.08 23.03
N ARG A 82 -1.08 43.02 22.80
CA ARG A 82 0.22 43.03 23.49
C ARG A 82 0.06 43.09 25.02
N LYS A 83 -0.85 43.93 25.50
CA LYS A 83 -1.16 44.01 26.93
C LYS A 83 -1.72 42.69 27.48
N TRP A 84 -2.61 42.02 26.75
CA TRP A 84 -3.11 40.72 27.21
C TRP A 84 -2.01 39.66 27.22
N ILE A 85 -1.07 39.69 26.27
CA ILE A 85 0.10 38.80 26.29
C ILE A 85 0.97 39.07 27.52
N GLU A 86 1.21 40.33 27.88
CA GLU A 86 1.92 40.69 29.13
C GLU A 86 1.16 40.22 30.37
N ASP A 87 -0.17 40.40 30.39
CA ASP A 87 -1.04 39.99 31.50
C ASP A 87 -1.10 38.45 31.71
N LEU A 88 -0.61 37.64 30.75
CA LEU A 88 -0.41 36.20 30.95
C LEU A 88 0.67 35.89 32.01
N GLY A 89 1.58 36.83 32.28
CA GLY A 89 2.61 36.73 33.31
C GLY A 89 2.22 37.41 34.64
N ALA A 90 1.00 37.94 34.76
CA ALA A 90 0.58 38.67 35.94
C ALA A 90 0.59 37.77 37.19
N ASP A 91 0.93 38.31 38.36
CA ASP A 91 0.96 37.55 39.64
C ASP A 91 -0.40 36.94 40.00
N SER A 92 -1.49 37.63 39.64
CA SER A 92 -2.86 37.20 39.91
C SER A 92 -3.34 36.18 38.88
N PHE A 93 -3.69 34.98 39.35
CA PHE A 93 -4.32 33.94 38.52
C PHE A 93 -5.55 34.47 37.77
N ALA A 94 -6.39 35.27 38.44
CA ALA A 94 -7.59 35.84 37.83
C ALA A 94 -7.29 36.80 36.66
N MET A 95 -6.13 37.48 36.67
CA MET A 95 -5.71 38.32 35.55
C MET A 95 -5.22 37.45 34.39
N ARG A 96 -4.41 36.42 34.67
CA ARG A 96 -3.93 35.48 33.65
C ARG A 96 -5.07 34.79 32.91
N GLU A 97 -6.06 34.29 33.63
CA GLU A 97 -7.22 33.61 33.01
C GLU A 97 -8.10 34.54 32.18
N ARG A 98 -8.27 35.80 32.62
CA ARG A 98 -8.98 36.81 31.83
C ARG A 98 -8.22 37.14 30.55
N ALA A 99 -6.91 37.34 30.64
CA ALA A 99 -6.08 37.61 29.48
C ALA A 99 -6.12 36.44 28.48
N ALA A 100 -5.95 35.21 28.96
CA ALA A 100 -6.07 34.01 28.14
C ALA A 100 -7.45 33.92 27.46
N SER A 101 -8.54 34.18 28.20
CA SER A 101 -9.90 34.18 27.63
C SER A 101 -10.07 35.23 26.53
N ARG A 102 -9.53 36.45 26.73
CA ARG A 102 -9.57 37.53 25.73
C ARG A 102 -8.78 37.20 24.47
N LEU A 103 -7.62 36.55 24.62
CA LEU A 103 -6.81 36.10 23.50
C LEU A 103 -7.54 34.99 22.72
N ILE A 104 -8.19 34.03 23.42
CA ILE A 104 -9.01 33.00 22.77
C ILE A 104 -10.20 33.63 22.02
N GLU A 105 -10.87 34.63 22.60
CA GLU A 105 -11.98 35.35 21.96
C GLU A 105 -11.56 36.05 20.66
N ARG A 106 -10.29 36.46 20.52
CA ARG A 106 -9.76 37.02 19.27
C ARG A 106 -9.52 35.98 18.18
N GLY A 107 -9.40 34.70 18.52
CA GLY A 107 -9.26 33.64 17.54
C GLY A 107 -7.90 33.62 16.83
N ILE A 108 -7.88 33.17 15.57
CA ILE A 108 -6.63 32.88 14.85
C ILE A 108 -5.85 34.12 14.44
N GLU A 109 -6.50 35.28 14.41
CA GLU A 109 -5.93 36.54 13.90
C GLU A 109 -4.68 36.95 14.69
N ILE A 110 -4.62 36.57 15.98
CA ILE A 110 -3.52 36.90 16.89
C ILE A 110 -2.41 35.83 16.97
N LEU A 111 -2.47 34.78 16.12
CA LEU A 111 -1.46 33.71 16.12
C LEU A 111 -0.04 34.21 15.83
N PRO A 112 0.21 35.16 14.91
CA PRO A 112 1.55 35.71 14.70
C PRO A 112 2.15 36.31 15.99
N GLU A 113 1.37 37.12 16.70
CA GLU A 113 1.76 37.80 17.94
C GLU A 113 1.99 36.81 19.08
N LEU A 114 1.13 35.79 19.19
CA LEU A 114 1.32 34.71 20.18
C LEU A 114 2.57 33.86 19.88
N ARG A 115 2.86 33.59 18.60
CA ARG A 115 4.08 32.86 18.18
C ARG A 115 5.33 33.68 18.48
N GLU A 116 5.32 34.96 18.15
CA GLU A 116 6.41 35.88 18.47
C GLU A 116 6.65 35.96 19.98
N ALA A 117 5.57 36.12 20.76
CA ALA A 117 5.64 36.13 22.21
C ALA A 117 6.20 34.82 22.78
N SER A 118 5.77 33.66 22.25
CA SER A 118 6.31 32.36 22.69
C SER A 118 7.82 32.23 22.43
N ALA A 119 8.30 32.76 21.30
CA ALA A 119 9.70 32.69 20.92
C ALA A 119 10.59 33.65 21.71
N ASN A 120 10.06 34.84 22.07
CA ASN A 120 10.85 35.95 22.59
C ASN A 120 10.59 36.25 24.08
N ALA A 121 9.56 35.67 24.71
CA ALA A 121 9.23 35.95 26.10
C ALA A 121 10.35 35.56 27.07
N THR A 122 10.73 36.53 27.92
CA THR A 122 11.70 36.31 29.01
C THR A 122 11.06 35.56 30.18
N ASP A 123 9.78 35.79 30.44
CA ASP A 123 9.01 35.11 31.49
C ASP A 123 8.62 33.68 31.04
N PRO A 124 9.05 32.63 31.79
CA PRO A 124 8.66 31.25 31.51
C PRO A 124 7.14 30.99 31.53
N GLU A 125 6.37 31.70 32.37
CA GLU A 125 4.91 31.51 32.46
C GLU A 125 4.23 32.07 31.19
N VAL A 126 4.63 33.25 30.74
CA VAL A 126 4.14 33.84 29.48
C VAL A 126 4.47 32.92 28.32
N ARG A 127 5.70 32.40 28.24
CA ARG A 127 6.10 31.46 27.18
C ARG A 127 5.25 30.18 27.19
N LEU A 128 5.08 29.55 28.36
CA LEU A 128 4.27 28.33 28.46
C LEU A 128 2.81 28.56 28.05
N ARG A 129 2.19 29.65 28.52
CA ARG A 129 0.79 29.96 28.22
C ARG A 129 0.57 30.37 26.77
N THR A 130 1.48 31.16 26.19
CA THR A 130 1.41 31.49 24.76
C THR A 130 1.56 30.25 23.90
N GLU A 131 2.46 29.31 24.22
CA GLU A 131 2.55 28.01 23.53
C GLU A 131 1.26 27.17 23.66
N GLN A 132 0.59 27.21 24.83
CA GLN A 132 -0.69 26.53 25.03
C GLN A 132 -1.82 27.17 24.20
N LEU A 133 -1.90 28.51 24.20
CA LEU A 133 -2.88 29.25 23.42
C LEU A 133 -2.68 29.05 21.92
N VAL A 134 -1.44 29.08 21.43
CA VAL A 134 -1.12 28.78 20.02
C VAL A 134 -1.62 27.39 19.64
N ARG A 135 -1.35 26.37 20.47
CA ARG A 135 -1.87 25.00 20.24
C ARG A 135 -3.39 24.98 20.20
N GLN A 136 -4.04 25.52 21.24
CA GLN A 136 -5.50 25.51 21.36
C GLN A 136 -6.20 26.22 20.19
N LEU A 137 -5.70 27.40 19.78
CA LEU A 137 -6.27 28.15 18.66
C LEU A 137 -6.04 27.45 17.32
N THR A 138 -4.87 26.84 17.12
CA THR A 138 -4.56 26.10 15.90
C THR A 138 -5.40 24.81 15.79
N GLU A 139 -5.59 24.09 16.90
CA GLU A 139 -6.43 22.89 16.96
C GLU A 139 -7.91 23.23 16.70
N GLY A 140 -8.43 24.31 17.30
CA GLY A 140 -9.80 24.77 17.10
C GLY A 140 -10.07 25.21 15.66
N ASP A 141 -9.17 25.98 15.05
CA ASP A 141 -9.25 26.37 13.64
C ASP A 141 -9.22 25.16 12.70
N LEU A 142 -8.30 24.23 12.96
CA LEU A 142 -8.19 23.01 12.16
C LEU A 142 -9.50 22.20 12.21
N GLN A 143 -10.13 22.08 13.39
CA GLN A 143 -11.40 21.36 13.51
C GLN A 143 -12.51 22.03 12.69
N ILE A 144 -12.63 23.36 12.74
CA ILE A 144 -13.64 24.11 11.95
C ILE A 144 -13.41 23.90 10.45
N ARG A 145 -12.14 23.93 10.02
CA ARG A 145 -11.77 23.68 8.62
C ARG A 145 -12.05 22.23 8.21
N ILE A 146 -11.78 21.25 9.08
CA ILE A 146 -12.12 19.85 8.85
C ILE A 146 -13.64 19.69 8.72
N ASP A 147 -14.43 20.30 9.61
CA ASP A 147 -15.88 20.20 9.58
C ASP A 147 -16.46 20.80 8.28
N SER A 148 -15.96 21.97 7.87
CA SER A 148 -16.35 22.62 6.60
C SER A 148 -15.94 21.77 5.40
N PHE A 149 -14.73 21.22 5.42
CA PHE A 149 -14.23 20.31 4.40
C PHE A 149 -15.08 19.03 4.29
N LEU A 150 -15.42 18.40 5.40
CA LEU A 150 -16.30 17.21 5.41
C LEU A 150 -17.73 17.54 4.96
N ALA A 151 -18.18 18.78 5.15
CA ALA A 151 -19.46 19.27 4.64
C ALA A 151 -19.47 19.49 3.11
N GLY A 152 -18.30 19.43 2.46
CA GLY A 152 -18.14 19.59 1.02
C GLY A 152 -17.64 20.96 0.57
N ASP A 153 -17.30 21.85 1.52
CA ASP A 153 -16.78 23.17 1.18
C ASP A 153 -15.39 23.07 0.52
N GLU A 154 -15.05 24.07 -0.30
CA GLU A 154 -13.74 24.21 -0.91
C GLU A 154 -12.73 24.74 0.12
N ILE A 155 -12.12 23.82 0.86
CA ILE A 155 -11.03 24.10 1.80
C ILE A 155 -9.73 23.58 1.20
N GLU A 156 -8.71 24.45 1.14
CA GLU A 156 -7.38 24.03 0.74
C GLU A 156 -6.66 23.31 1.90
N PHE A 157 -6.27 22.06 1.65
CA PHE A 157 -5.35 21.30 2.48
C PHE A 157 -4.19 20.79 1.61
N ASP A 158 -2.99 20.73 2.20
CA ASP A 158 -1.80 20.20 1.54
C ASP A 158 -2.07 18.79 1.02
N GLY A 159 -1.86 18.55 -0.28
CA GLY A 159 -2.05 17.23 -0.90
C GLY A 159 -3.51 16.84 -1.17
N TRP A 160 -4.50 17.69 -0.86
CA TRP A 160 -5.90 17.36 -1.15
C TRP A 160 -6.14 17.24 -2.65
N ARG A 161 -5.66 18.19 -3.45
CA ARG A 161 -5.85 18.17 -4.91
C ARG A 161 -5.24 16.93 -5.54
N GLU A 162 -4.02 16.56 -5.15
CA GLU A 162 -3.36 15.35 -5.64
C GLU A 162 -4.11 14.08 -5.19
N THR A 163 -4.71 14.08 -4.00
CA THR A 163 -5.57 12.98 -3.54
C THR A 163 -6.85 12.90 -4.36
N GLN A 164 -7.49 14.05 -4.60
CA GLN A 164 -8.72 14.18 -5.37
C GLN A 164 -8.53 13.77 -6.83
N ASP A 165 -7.40 14.12 -7.45
CA ASP A 165 -7.07 13.74 -8.83
C ASP A 165 -7.03 12.21 -9.00
N PHE A 166 -6.59 11.48 -7.98
CA PHE A 166 -6.52 10.02 -8.01
C PHE A 166 -7.81 9.34 -7.53
N MET A 167 -8.39 9.81 -6.43
CA MET A 167 -9.47 9.11 -5.73
C MET A 167 -10.86 9.73 -5.96
N GLY A 168 -10.91 10.89 -6.61
CA GLY A 168 -12.12 11.68 -6.77
C GLY A 168 -12.51 12.45 -5.51
N ASP A 169 -13.68 13.06 -5.55
CA ASP A 169 -14.27 13.77 -4.42
C ASP A 169 -15.55 13.08 -3.98
N SER A 170 -15.51 12.48 -2.79
CA SER A 170 -16.69 11.90 -2.14
C SER A 170 -16.55 12.05 -0.62
N PRO A 171 -17.66 11.98 0.14
CA PRO A 171 -17.61 12.06 1.60
C PRO A 171 -16.62 11.07 2.21
N SER A 172 -16.61 9.81 1.77
CA SER A 172 -15.66 8.81 2.30
C SER A 172 -14.21 9.09 1.91
N VAL A 173 -13.94 9.68 0.74
CA VAL A 173 -12.58 10.08 0.35
C VAL A 173 -12.11 11.26 1.20
N ARG A 174 -12.98 12.24 1.47
CA ARG A 174 -12.68 13.38 2.35
C ARG A 174 -12.40 12.91 3.79
N GLU A 175 -13.21 12.02 4.34
CA GLU A 175 -12.97 11.43 5.67
C GLU A 175 -11.63 10.68 5.73
N MET A 176 -11.34 9.85 4.73
CA MET A 176 -10.07 9.13 4.64
C MET A 176 -8.89 10.09 4.52
N PHE A 177 -9.03 11.17 3.75
CA PHE A 177 -7.99 12.19 3.62
C PHE A 177 -7.73 12.92 4.94
N VAL A 178 -8.76 13.22 5.74
CA VAL A 178 -8.58 13.81 7.08
C VAL A 178 -7.82 12.84 8.00
N GLU A 179 -8.14 11.55 7.98
CA GLU A 179 -7.37 10.55 8.74
C GLU A 179 -5.92 10.48 8.28
N LEU A 180 -5.68 10.51 6.96
CA LEU A 180 -4.34 10.54 6.40
C LEU A 180 -3.56 11.78 6.83
N MET A 181 -4.20 12.96 6.82
CA MET A 181 -3.60 14.22 7.25
C MET A 181 -3.23 14.20 8.74
N VAL A 182 -4.06 13.58 9.58
CA VAL A 182 -3.83 13.49 11.03
C VAL A 182 -2.75 12.45 11.36
N GLU A 183 -2.83 11.24 10.77
CA GLU A 183 -1.90 10.14 11.07
C GLU A 183 -0.56 10.25 10.34
N HIS A 184 -0.56 10.80 9.11
CA HIS A 184 0.60 10.90 8.22
C HIS A 184 0.71 12.29 7.56
N PRO A 185 0.86 13.37 8.35
CA PRO A 185 0.90 14.74 7.83
C PRO A 185 2.08 15.03 6.88
N ASP A 186 3.16 14.24 6.97
CA ASP A 186 4.30 14.31 6.06
C ASP A 186 3.95 13.76 4.67
N ILE A 187 3.07 12.76 4.58
CA ILE A 187 2.60 12.23 3.31
C ILE A 187 1.82 13.30 2.57
N THR A 188 0.77 13.86 3.18
CA THR A 188 -0.10 14.85 2.53
C THR A 188 0.69 16.07 2.05
N LYS A 189 1.60 16.59 2.88
CA LYS A 189 2.53 17.68 2.50
C LYS A 189 3.44 17.32 1.32
N SER A 190 3.89 16.07 1.24
CA SER A 190 4.79 15.64 0.18
C SER A 190 4.11 15.48 -1.18
N LEU A 191 2.79 15.30 -1.24
CA LEU A 191 2.08 15.00 -2.48
C LEU A 191 2.21 16.13 -3.50
N ALA A 192 2.11 17.40 -3.09
CA ALA A 192 2.34 18.54 -3.99
C ALA A 192 3.82 18.79 -4.33
N GLY A 193 4.73 18.09 -3.64
CA GLY A 193 6.18 18.25 -3.77
C GLY A 193 6.82 17.39 -4.85
N SER A 194 8.15 17.36 -4.82
CA SER A 194 9.01 16.56 -5.68
C SER A 194 8.93 15.06 -5.37
N PRO A 195 9.31 14.18 -6.34
CA PRO A 195 9.40 12.74 -6.09
C PRO A 195 10.34 12.38 -4.93
N ARG A 196 11.36 13.21 -4.67
CA ARG A 196 12.26 13.03 -3.52
C ARG A 196 11.55 13.25 -2.19
N GLU A 197 10.71 14.28 -2.10
CA GLU A 197 9.93 14.57 -0.89
C GLU A 197 8.92 13.46 -0.63
N ARG A 198 8.21 13.00 -1.68
CA ARG A 198 7.29 11.85 -1.61
C ARG A 198 8.01 10.57 -1.15
N PHE A 199 9.20 10.31 -1.67
CA PHE A 199 10.03 9.17 -1.26
C PHE A 199 10.44 9.25 0.22
N MET A 200 10.86 10.43 0.70
CA MET A 200 11.24 10.63 2.09
C MET A 200 10.06 10.43 3.04
N ALA A 201 8.90 11.02 2.71
CA ALA A 201 7.67 10.85 3.49
C ALA A 201 7.19 9.39 3.49
N MET A 202 7.20 8.73 2.33
CA MET A 202 6.87 7.30 2.22
C MET A 202 7.79 6.44 3.09
N THR A 203 9.10 6.70 3.09
CA THR A 203 10.06 5.97 3.93
C THR A 203 9.79 6.18 5.41
N ALA A 204 9.44 7.40 5.83
CA ALA A 204 9.06 7.70 7.21
C ALA A 204 7.76 6.97 7.59
N ALA A 205 6.75 6.98 6.73
CA ALA A 205 5.51 6.24 6.91
C ALA A 205 5.74 4.72 7.00
N MET A 206 6.61 4.14 6.15
CA MET A 206 6.99 2.73 6.24
C MET A 206 7.54 2.39 7.63
N GLY A 207 8.44 3.21 8.16
CA GLY A 207 9.02 3.00 9.49
C GLY A 207 7.97 3.03 10.60
N ARG A 208 7.00 3.97 10.51
CA ARG A 208 5.86 4.05 11.46
C ARG A 208 4.97 2.81 11.38
N VAL A 209 4.57 2.42 10.17
CA VAL A 209 3.71 1.24 9.95
C VAL A 209 4.40 -0.04 10.41
N GLN A 210 5.69 -0.21 10.11
CA GLN A 210 6.47 -1.37 10.59
C GLN A 210 6.56 -1.41 12.11
N ASN A 211 6.82 -0.27 12.77
CA ASN A 211 6.87 -0.20 14.22
C ASN A 211 5.51 -0.57 14.83
N LYS A 212 4.43 0.02 14.32
CA LYS A 212 3.05 -0.26 14.72
C LYS A 212 2.73 -1.76 14.60
N MET A 213 2.99 -2.35 13.44
CA MET A 213 2.62 -3.75 13.16
C MET A 213 3.49 -4.78 13.89
N PHE A 214 4.82 -4.59 13.95
CA PHE A 214 5.75 -5.64 14.37
C PHE A 214 6.37 -5.42 15.74
N VAL A 215 6.40 -4.18 16.22
CA VAL A 215 6.93 -3.85 17.55
C VAL A 215 5.80 -3.65 18.54
N GLN A 216 4.81 -2.82 18.19
CA GLN A 216 3.66 -2.52 19.04
C GLN A 216 2.57 -3.58 18.93
N LEU A 217 2.60 -4.41 17.88
CA LEU A 217 1.58 -5.43 17.57
C LEU A 217 0.18 -4.85 17.41
N GLU A 218 0.10 -3.62 16.94
CA GLU A 218 -1.13 -2.91 16.65
C GLU A 218 -1.62 -3.20 15.23
N VAL A 219 -2.93 -3.12 15.05
CA VAL A 219 -3.56 -3.30 13.75
C VAL A 219 -3.35 -2.02 12.93
N PRO A 220 -2.89 -2.11 11.67
CA PRO A 220 -2.75 -0.92 10.83
C PRO A 220 -4.13 -0.30 10.52
N SER A 221 -4.17 1.02 10.40
CA SER A 221 -5.36 1.80 10.03
C SER A 221 -5.57 1.81 8.52
N ARG A 222 -6.70 2.33 8.05
CA ARG A 222 -6.89 2.59 6.61
C ARG A 222 -5.96 3.70 6.11
N ALA A 223 -5.67 4.70 6.94
CA ALA A 223 -4.68 5.73 6.66
C ALA A 223 -3.28 5.14 6.44
N ASP A 224 -2.87 4.13 7.22
CA ASP A 224 -1.59 3.42 7.02
C ASP A 224 -1.48 2.79 5.61
N VAL A 225 -2.57 2.22 5.10
CA VAL A 225 -2.63 1.62 3.76
C VAL A 225 -2.46 2.69 2.69
N ILE A 226 -3.25 3.76 2.78
CA ILE A 226 -3.25 4.84 1.79
C ILE A 226 -1.95 5.65 1.82
N ALA A 227 -1.37 5.86 3.01
CA ALA A 227 -0.09 6.55 3.19
C ALA A 227 1.05 5.90 2.40
N LEU A 228 1.03 4.57 2.25
CA LEU A 228 2.04 3.87 1.47
C LEU A 228 1.65 3.74 -0.02
N LEU A 229 0.36 3.64 -0.35
CA LEU A 229 -0.09 3.47 -1.73
C LEU A 229 -0.05 4.77 -2.56
N LEU A 230 -0.47 5.91 -1.99
CA LEU A 230 -0.52 7.18 -2.72
C LEU A 230 0.83 7.57 -3.35
N PRO A 231 1.93 7.73 -2.58
CA PRO A 231 3.22 8.09 -3.16
C PRO A 231 3.78 6.99 -4.09
N ALA A 232 3.41 5.72 -3.89
CA ALA A 232 3.82 4.62 -4.74
C ALA A 232 3.14 4.59 -6.11
N ASN A 233 2.19 5.48 -6.38
CA ASN A 233 1.61 5.67 -7.71
C ASN A 233 2.39 6.68 -8.57
N ASP A 234 3.33 7.44 -8.00
CA ASP A 234 4.25 8.28 -8.78
C ASP A 234 5.38 7.43 -9.38
N PRO A 235 5.48 7.31 -10.71
CA PRO A 235 6.51 6.49 -11.37
C PRO A 235 7.95 6.90 -11.01
N ASN A 236 8.16 8.15 -10.58
CA ASN A 236 9.47 8.69 -10.22
C ASN A 236 9.85 8.45 -8.75
N VAL A 237 8.93 7.96 -7.91
CA VAL A 237 9.22 7.60 -6.51
C VAL A 237 9.78 6.17 -6.49
N PRO A 238 11.07 5.95 -6.21
CA PRO A 238 11.62 4.61 -6.15
C PRO A 238 11.10 3.88 -4.92
N PHE A 239 10.96 2.55 -5.01
CA PHE A 239 10.79 1.70 -3.84
C PHE A 239 11.59 0.41 -4.01
N ASN A 240 11.91 -0.22 -2.87
CA ASN A 240 12.75 -1.40 -2.80
C ASN A 240 11.93 -2.65 -2.44
N GLN A 241 12.61 -3.80 -2.33
CA GLN A 241 11.97 -5.06 -1.97
C GLN A 241 11.30 -5.03 -0.58
N ASP A 242 11.86 -4.29 0.38
CA ASP A 242 11.30 -4.17 1.74
C ASP A 242 9.94 -3.47 1.73
N PHE A 243 9.79 -2.43 0.90
CA PHE A 243 8.51 -1.77 0.67
C PHE A 243 7.48 -2.73 0.10
N GLU A 244 7.84 -3.49 -0.93
CA GLU A 244 6.93 -4.45 -1.55
C GLU A 244 6.47 -5.53 -0.57
N SER A 245 7.38 -6.11 0.21
CA SER A 245 7.04 -7.11 1.21
C SER A 245 6.17 -6.54 2.34
N LEU A 246 6.42 -5.30 2.77
CA LEU A 246 5.56 -4.60 3.72
C LEU A 246 4.17 -4.35 3.13
N MET A 247 4.11 -3.86 1.89
CA MET A 247 2.86 -3.56 1.19
C MET A 247 2.00 -4.82 1.06
N ILE A 248 2.55 -5.94 0.59
CA ILE A 248 1.81 -7.21 0.50
C ILE A 248 1.31 -7.64 1.89
N SER A 249 2.16 -7.51 2.92
CA SER A 249 1.77 -7.85 4.30
C SER A 249 0.64 -6.97 4.83
N LEU A 250 0.65 -5.69 4.47
CA LEU A 250 -0.35 -4.69 4.84
C LEU A 250 -1.68 -4.90 4.09
N LEU A 251 -1.61 -5.18 2.79
CA LEU A 251 -2.78 -5.42 1.94
C LEU A 251 -3.54 -6.70 2.33
N ARG A 252 -2.88 -7.65 2.99
CA ARG A 252 -3.53 -8.84 3.57
C ARG A 252 -4.26 -8.56 4.89
N LYS A 253 -4.16 -7.35 5.45
CA LYS A 253 -4.81 -7.00 6.73
C LYS A 253 -6.24 -6.55 6.51
N GLU A 254 -7.00 -6.61 7.60
CA GLU A 254 -8.42 -6.25 7.64
C GLU A 254 -8.68 -4.82 7.15
N ALA A 255 -7.81 -3.86 7.48
CA ALA A 255 -7.96 -2.47 7.03
C ALA A 255 -7.97 -2.34 5.50
N ALA A 256 -7.05 -3.03 4.82
CA ALA A 256 -6.98 -3.03 3.36
C ALA A 256 -8.16 -3.79 2.73
N ASN A 257 -8.54 -4.95 3.30
CA ASN A 257 -9.71 -5.69 2.83
C ASN A 257 -11.02 -4.88 2.97
N ARG A 258 -11.14 -4.04 4.00
CA ARG A 258 -12.29 -3.13 4.16
C ARG A 258 -12.30 -2.03 3.12
N LEU A 259 -11.15 -1.41 2.84
CA LEU A 259 -11.01 -0.43 1.77
C LEU A 259 -11.44 -1.00 0.42
N HIS A 260 -10.93 -2.19 0.06
CA HIS A 260 -11.26 -2.87 -1.19
C HIS A 260 -12.76 -3.17 -1.34
N ARG A 261 -13.44 -3.52 -0.24
CA ARG A 261 -14.88 -3.85 -0.24
C ARG A 261 -15.81 -2.65 -0.04
N ASP A 262 -15.24 -1.47 0.20
CA ASP A 262 -16.01 -0.26 0.44
C ASP A 262 -16.68 0.23 -0.85
N ILE A 263 -17.92 0.69 -0.74
CA ILE A 263 -18.72 1.09 -1.91
C ILE A 263 -18.15 2.36 -2.57
N GLN A 264 -17.59 3.28 -1.79
CA GLN A 264 -17.04 4.56 -2.29
C GLN A 264 -15.52 4.50 -2.46
N LEU A 265 -14.82 3.75 -1.60
CA LEU A 265 -13.35 3.68 -1.59
C LEU A 265 -12.78 2.49 -2.36
N GLY A 266 -13.56 1.45 -2.67
CA GLY A 266 -13.08 0.22 -3.31
C GLY A 266 -12.44 0.49 -4.67
N GLY A 267 -13.17 1.11 -5.60
CA GLY A 267 -12.66 1.46 -6.93
C GLY A 267 -11.38 2.31 -6.90
N PRO A 268 -11.36 3.46 -6.19
CA PRO A 268 -10.15 4.24 -6.00
C PRO A 268 -8.97 3.47 -5.38
N THR A 269 -9.23 2.63 -4.37
CA THR A 269 -8.19 1.81 -3.72
C THR A 269 -7.62 0.79 -4.71
N ASP A 270 -8.48 0.11 -5.47
CA ASP A 270 -8.08 -0.88 -6.47
C ASP A 270 -7.24 -0.25 -7.60
N ALA A 271 -7.54 1.00 -7.97
CA ALA A 271 -6.74 1.76 -8.91
C ALA A 271 -5.34 2.07 -8.34
N LEU A 272 -5.25 2.53 -7.08
CA LEU A 272 -3.97 2.78 -6.41
C LEU A 272 -3.14 1.51 -6.26
N VAL A 273 -3.77 0.40 -5.89
CA VAL A 273 -3.11 -0.90 -5.79
C VAL A 273 -2.63 -1.32 -7.18
N SER A 274 -3.46 -1.23 -8.21
CA SER A 274 -3.10 -1.58 -9.60
C SER A 274 -1.92 -0.75 -10.13
N GLY A 275 -1.85 0.54 -9.81
CA GLY A 275 -0.72 1.39 -10.21
C GLY A 275 0.59 0.98 -9.53
N TRP A 276 0.55 0.64 -8.24
CA TRP A 276 1.71 0.06 -7.54
C TRP A 276 2.10 -1.32 -8.08
N LEU A 277 1.13 -2.25 -8.24
CA LEU A 277 1.35 -3.62 -8.70
C LEU A 277 2.15 -3.64 -10.01
N ASN A 278 1.80 -2.75 -10.94
CA ASN A 278 2.44 -2.66 -12.25
C ASN A 278 3.92 -2.22 -12.22
N ARG A 279 4.39 -1.74 -11.07
CA ARG A 279 5.78 -1.33 -10.85
C ARG A 279 6.57 -2.37 -10.05
N SER A 280 5.97 -3.53 -9.75
CA SER A 280 6.58 -4.55 -8.90
C SER A 280 7.83 -5.20 -9.53
N SER A 281 8.80 -5.48 -8.69
CA SER A 281 10.04 -6.15 -9.01
C SER A 281 9.81 -7.61 -9.41
N LEU A 282 10.77 -8.21 -10.13
CA LEU A 282 10.72 -9.63 -10.46
C LEU A 282 10.76 -10.53 -9.22
N ASN A 283 11.41 -10.09 -8.13
CA ASN A 283 11.56 -10.87 -6.91
C ASN A 283 10.22 -11.15 -6.23
N ASN A 284 9.30 -10.18 -6.24
CA ASN A 284 7.99 -10.31 -5.59
C ASN A 284 6.86 -10.55 -6.60
N ARG A 285 7.16 -10.70 -7.89
CA ARG A 285 6.17 -10.76 -8.98
C ARG A 285 5.15 -11.89 -8.81
N ALA A 286 5.61 -13.07 -8.41
CA ALA A 286 4.74 -14.22 -8.17
C ALA A 286 3.70 -13.93 -7.07
N GLU A 287 4.17 -13.45 -5.92
CA GLU A 287 3.29 -13.13 -4.78
C GLU A 287 2.35 -11.96 -5.10
N THR A 288 2.84 -10.97 -5.85
CA THR A 288 2.10 -9.79 -6.32
C THR A 288 0.94 -10.19 -7.23
N LEU A 289 1.20 -11.02 -8.25
CA LEU A 289 0.17 -11.50 -9.17
C LEU A 289 -0.84 -12.43 -8.48
N PHE A 290 -0.36 -13.30 -7.59
CA PHE A 290 -1.22 -14.16 -6.78
C PHE A 290 -2.18 -13.34 -5.92
N PHE A 291 -1.66 -12.31 -5.25
CA PHE A 291 -2.48 -11.37 -4.49
C PHE A 291 -3.50 -10.65 -5.38
N ALA A 292 -3.09 -10.16 -6.54
CA ALA A 292 -3.98 -9.46 -7.47
C ALA A 292 -5.16 -10.32 -7.93
N MET A 293 -4.94 -11.61 -8.20
CA MET A 293 -6.03 -12.54 -8.49
C MET A 293 -6.99 -12.72 -7.30
N SER A 294 -6.46 -12.73 -6.06
CA SER A 294 -7.29 -12.86 -4.85
C SER A 294 -8.21 -11.66 -4.59
N TRP A 295 -7.81 -10.48 -5.07
CA TRP A 295 -8.58 -9.23 -5.01
C TRP A 295 -9.31 -8.93 -6.33
N ASP A 296 -9.30 -9.87 -7.28
CA ASP A 296 -9.94 -9.71 -8.59
C ASP A 296 -9.49 -8.45 -9.39
N LEU A 297 -8.21 -8.08 -9.26
CA LEU A 297 -7.67 -6.86 -9.84
C LEU A 297 -7.28 -7.03 -11.31
N GLN A 298 -8.21 -6.71 -12.21
CA GLN A 298 -7.96 -6.73 -13.67
C GLN A 298 -6.75 -5.86 -14.08
N GLY A 299 -6.43 -4.82 -13.32
CA GLY A 299 -5.25 -3.98 -13.50
C GLY A 299 -3.90 -4.73 -13.45
N ALA A 300 -3.87 -5.99 -13.01
CA ALA A 300 -2.67 -6.83 -13.03
C ALA A 300 -2.34 -7.46 -14.39
N LEU A 301 -3.24 -7.42 -15.37
CA LEU A 301 -3.01 -8.02 -16.69
C LEU A 301 -1.75 -7.51 -17.41
N PRO A 302 -1.44 -6.20 -17.45
CA PRO A 302 -0.22 -5.71 -18.08
C PRO A 302 1.05 -6.24 -17.39
N LEU A 303 1.02 -6.40 -16.06
CA LEU A 303 2.11 -6.97 -15.29
C LEU A 303 2.30 -8.46 -15.63
N ALA A 304 1.22 -9.23 -15.75
CA ALA A 304 1.29 -10.64 -16.12
C ALA A 304 1.89 -10.81 -17.53
N ARG A 305 1.46 -9.99 -18.50
CA ARG A 305 2.02 -9.98 -19.87
C ARG A 305 3.52 -9.70 -19.87
N ARG A 306 3.98 -8.66 -19.17
CA ARG A 306 5.43 -8.35 -19.03
C ARG A 306 6.19 -9.48 -18.38
N THR A 307 5.59 -10.14 -17.38
CA THR A 307 6.21 -11.26 -16.65
C THR A 307 6.57 -12.42 -17.58
N LEU A 308 5.77 -12.72 -18.60
CA LEU A 308 6.09 -13.78 -19.57
C LEU A 308 7.37 -13.48 -20.38
N ALA A 309 7.73 -12.21 -20.56
CA ALA A 309 8.93 -11.79 -21.28
C ALA A 309 10.16 -11.61 -20.36
N GLU A 310 9.94 -11.20 -19.11
CA GLU A 310 11.02 -10.82 -18.18
C GLU A 310 11.45 -11.95 -17.24
N ALA A 311 10.52 -12.83 -16.83
CA ALA A 311 10.78 -13.81 -15.79
C ALA A 311 11.42 -15.09 -16.35
N THR A 312 12.33 -15.68 -15.57
CA THR A 312 12.95 -16.98 -15.87
C THR A 312 12.44 -18.09 -14.94
N SER A 313 11.93 -17.73 -13.76
CA SER A 313 11.36 -18.66 -12.78
C SER A 313 10.10 -19.33 -13.34
N VAL A 314 10.08 -20.66 -13.29
CA VAL A 314 8.96 -21.48 -13.78
C VAL A 314 7.67 -21.16 -13.03
N GLU A 315 7.73 -21.04 -11.70
CA GLU A 315 6.59 -20.70 -10.85
C GLU A 315 6.01 -19.32 -11.20
N THR A 316 6.88 -18.31 -11.36
CA THR A 316 6.46 -16.95 -11.69
C THR A 316 5.78 -16.87 -13.06
N ILE A 317 6.29 -17.59 -14.05
CA ILE A 317 5.66 -17.66 -15.38
C ILE A 317 4.31 -18.39 -15.30
N ALA A 318 4.23 -19.49 -14.54
CA ALA A 318 2.98 -20.24 -14.37
C ALA A 318 1.88 -19.38 -13.72
N ILE A 319 2.22 -18.58 -12.70
CA ILE A 319 1.28 -17.65 -12.04
C ILE A 319 0.86 -16.51 -13.00
N ALA A 320 1.77 -16.02 -13.83
CA ALA A 320 1.44 -15.05 -14.87
C ALA A 320 0.45 -15.63 -15.90
N LEU A 321 0.62 -16.89 -16.29
CA LEU A 321 -0.32 -17.61 -17.15
C LEU A 321 -1.71 -17.77 -16.50
N GLN A 322 -1.79 -18.13 -15.22
CA GLN A 322 -3.06 -18.11 -14.46
C GLN A 322 -3.71 -16.72 -14.49
N THR A 323 -2.92 -15.68 -14.24
CA THR A 323 -3.42 -14.29 -14.23
C THR A 323 -3.97 -13.89 -15.60
N ILE A 324 -3.28 -14.25 -16.69
CA ILE A 324 -3.76 -14.03 -18.06
C ILE A 324 -5.02 -14.84 -18.34
N SER A 325 -5.10 -16.10 -17.90
CA SER A 325 -6.32 -16.90 -18.08
C SER A 325 -7.54 -16.34 -17.36
N ARG A 326 -7.32 -15.58 -16.27
CA ARG A 326 -8.39 -14.94 -15.48
C ARG A 326 -8.85 -13.62 -16.09
N PHE A 327 -7.92 -12.75 -16.45
CA PHE A 327 -8.21 -11.35 -16.80
C PHE A 327 -8.00 -11.01 -18.27
N GLY A 328 -7.31 -11.89 -19.01
CA GLY A 328 -6.97 -11.71 -20.40
C GLY A 328 -8.11 -12.06 -21.35
N ASP A 329 -7.82 -11.94 -22.63
CA ASP A 329 -8.76 -12.20 -23.72
C ASP A 329 -8.10 -13.02 -24.85
N LYS A 330 -8.87 -13.33 -25.91
CA LYS A 330 -8.37 -14.09 -27.07
C LYS A 330 -7.15 -13.45 -27.73
N GLY A 331 -6.92 -12.14 -27.58
CA GLY A 331 -5.73 -11.45 -28.06
C GLY A 331 -4.44 -11.92 -27.39
N ASP A 332 -4.51 -12.44 -26.16
CA ASP A 332 -3.36 -12.97 -25.42
C ASP A 332 -2.84 -14.32 -25.94
N THR A 333 -3.63 -15.02 -26.77
CA THR A 333 -3.30 -16.35 -27.29
C THR A 333 -1.92 -16.38 -27.96
N THR A 334 -1.56 -15.36 -28.75
CA THR A 334 -0.27 -15.30 -29.44
C THR A 334 0.90 -15.21 -28.45
N LEU A 335 0.74 -14.43 -27.38
CA LEU A 335 1.78 -14.29 -26.36
C LEU A 335 1.99 -15.60 -25.61
N VAL A 336 0.88 -16.25 -25.20
CA VAL A 336 0.88 -17.51 -24.46
C VAL A 336 1.40 -18.67 -25.33
N ALA A 337 1.12 -18.66 -26.63
CA ALA A 337 1.50 -19.74 -27.54
C ALA A 337 3.01 -19.98 -27.62
N ASN A 338 3.83 -18.97 -27.33
CA ASN A 338 5.29 -19.09 -27.29
C ASN A 338 5.80 -20.05 -26.20
N LEU A 339 4.97 -20.38 -25.21
CA LEU A 339 5.31 -21.26 -24.09
C LEU A 339 4.77 -22.68 -24.24
N LEU A 340 4.07 -22.99 -25.33
CA LEU A 340 3.38 -24.28 -25.50
C LEU A 340 4.34 -25.48 -25.57
N ASP A 341 5.58 -25.26 -25.99
CA ASP A 341 6.59 -26.30 -26.11
C ASP A 341 7.61 -26.25 -24.94
N ASP A 342 7.33 -25.46 -23.89
CA ASP A 342 8.17 -25.38 -22.70
C ASP A 342 7.95 -26.58 -21.77
N THR A 343 8.95 -27.44 -21.67
CA THR A 343 8.88 -28.71 -20.93
C THR A 343 9.34 -28.59 -19.47
N ARG A 344 9.67 -27.38 -18.98
CA ARG A 344 10.10 -27.21 -17.58
C ARG A 344 8.96 -27.59 -16.64
N VAL A 345 9.29 -28.33 -15.59
CA VAL A 345 8.32 -28.89 -14.64
C VAL A 345 7.87 -27.81 -13.66
N VAL A 346 6.56 -27.58 -13.58
CA VAL A 346 5.90 -26.65 -12.65
C VAL A 346 5.54 -27.35 -11.35
N SER A 347 4.93 -28.54 -11.43
CA SER A 347 4.59 -29.33 -10.26
C SER A 347 4.64 -30.83 -10.54
N GLU A 348 4.85 -31.59 -9.47
CA GLU A 348 4.88 -33.04 -9.47
C GLU A 348 4.01 -33.55 -8.32
N ARG A 349 2.90 -34.22 -8.64
CA ARG A 349 1.99 -34.79 -7.63
C ARG A 349 2.03 -36.30 -7.67
N GLY A 350 2.48 -36.92 -6.58
CA GLY A 350 2.45 -38.37 -6.40
C GLY A 350 1.37 -38.78 -5.41
N TYR A 351 0.60 -39.83 -5.73
CA TYR A 351 -0.26 -40.48 -4.74
C TYR A 351 0.49 -41.64 -4.10
N ALA A 352 0.33 -41.85 -2.79
CA ALA A 352 0.86 -43.03 -2.11
C ALA A 352 0.19 -44.29 -2.69
N ARG A 353 0.83 -44.94 -3.68
CA ARG A 353 0.38 -46.07 -4.54
C ARG A 353 -0.12 -45.72 -5.96
N GLY A 354 -0.02 -44.46 -6.42
CA GLY A 354 -0.43 -44.07 -7.78
C GLY A 354 0.74 -43.57 -8.64
N GLU A 355 0.47 -43.41 -9.94
CA GLU A 355 1.43 -42.83 -10.88
C GLU A 355 1.72 -41.35 -10.58
N LYS A 356 2.96 -40.94 -10.83
CA LYS A 356 3.41 -39.57 -10.65
C LYS A 356 2.84 -38.69 -11.76
N LEU A 357 2.02 -37.71 -11.39
CA LEU A 357 1.53 -36.68 -12.29
C LEU A 357 2.60 -35.60 -12.44
N THR A 358 2.93 -35.23 -13.67
CA THR A 358 3.89 -34.14 -13.95
C THR A 358 3.20 -33.06 -14.77
N THR A 359 3.20 -31.85 -14.24
CA THR A 359 2.72 -30.64 -14.92
C THR A 359 3.91 -29.87 -15.47
N GLN A 360 3.90 -29.60 -16.77
CA GLN A 360 4.90 -28.78 -17.46
C GLN A 360 4.35 -27.38 -17.74
N LEU A 361 5.23 -26.41 -18.01
CA LEU A 361 4.81 -25.05 -18.33
C LEU A 361 3.97 -24.99 -19.61
N GLY A 362 4.26 -25.84 -20.60
CA GLY A 362 3.42 -26.04 -21.78
C GLY A 362 2.00 -26.51 -21.45
N ASP A 363 1.81 -27.31 -20.39
CA ASP A 363 0.49 -27.73 -19.92
C ASP A 363 -0.31 -26.54 -19.37
N VAL A 364 0.36 -25.66 -18.62
CA VAL A 364 -0.21 -24.41 -18.10
C VAL A 364 -0.56 -23.45 -19.24
N ALA A 365 0.28 -23.34 -20.26
CA ALA A 365 0.02 -22.53 -21.45
C ALA A 365 -1.18 -23.06 -22.25
N MET A 366 -1.30 -24.38 -22.42
CA MET A 366 -2.45 -25.03 -23.05
C MET A 366 -3.75 -24.74 -22.30
N ALA A 367 -3.75 -24.89 -20.97
CA ALA A 367 -4.92 -24.57 -20.13
C ALA A 367 -5.31 -23.10 -20.23
N THR A 368 -4.31 -22.20 -20.24
CA THR A 368 -4.53 -20.76 -20.40
C THR A 368 -5.22 -20.47 -21.74
N ILE A 369 -4.72 -21.00 -22.86
CA ILE A 369 -5.34 -20.80 -24.18
C ILE A 369 -6.74 -21.41 -24.23
N ALA A 370 -6.97 -22.58 -23.65
CA ALA A 370 -8.31 -23.16 -23.58
C ALA A 370 -9.31 -22.18 -22.95
N LEU A 371 -8.95 -21.59 -21.79
CA LEU A 371 -9.81 -20.65 -21.09
C LEU A 371 -9.97 -19.30 -21.82
N LEU A 372 -8.93 -18.77 -22.45
CA LEU A 372 -9.05 -17.58 -23.30
C LEU A 372 -10.04 -17.80 -24.45
N HIS A 373 -10.21 -19.04 -24.89
CA HIS A 373 -11.15 -19.45 -25.94
C HIS A 373 -12.49 -19.97 -25.42
N ASP A 374 -12.80 -19.77 -24.14
CA ASP A 374 -14.04 -20.22 -23.50
C ASP A 374 -14.23 -21.76 -23.55
N ALA A 375 -13.13 -22.52 -23.69
CA ALA A 375 -13.16 -23.97 -23.75
C ALA A 375 -12.97 -24.59 -22.36
N SER A 376 -13.79 -25.60 -22.05
CA SER A 376 -13.66 -26.39 -20.83
C SER A 376 -12.34 -27.16 -20.80
N LEU A 377 -11.64 -27.11 -19.66
CA LEU A 377 -10.39 -27.85 -19.46
C LEU A 377 -10.60 -29.37 -19.59
N ALA A 378 -11.72 -29.87 -19.07
CA ALA A 378 -12.08 -31.29 -19.19
C ALA A 378 -12.32 -31.70 -20.65
N ASP A 379 -13.03 -30.88 -21.43
CA ASP A 379 -13.31 -31.16 -22.85
C ASP A 379 -12.03 -31.16 -23.70
N ILE A 380 -11.07 -30.30 -23.34
CA ILE A 380 -9.77 -30.22 -23.98
C ILE A 380 -8.87 -31.41 -23.61
N GLY A 381 -9.09 -32.06 -22.48
CA GLY A 381 -8.42 -33.31 -22.09
C GLY A 381 -7.73 -33.27 -20.73
N PHE A 382 -7.85 -32.17 -19.99
CA PHE A 382 -7.43 -32.08 -18.60
C PHE A 382 -8.53 -32.63 -17.68
N ALA A 383 -8.72 -33.95 -17.70
CA ALA A 383 -9.88 -34.60 -17.07
C ALA A 383 -10.02 -34.35 -15.55
N ARG A 384 -8.93 -33.98 -14.88
CA ARG A 384 -8.91 -33.70 -13.43
C ARG A 384 -8.92 -32.22 -13.09
N ALA A 385 -8.75 -31.34 -14.09
CA ALA A 385 -8.68 -29.92 -13.87
C ALA A 385 -10.07 -29.31 -13.85
N GLU A 386 -10.43 -28.73 -12.71
CA GLU A 386 -11.63 -27.92 -12.56
C GLU A 386 -11.26 -26.43 -12.63
N GLN A 387 -12.21 -25.62 -13.09
CA GLN A 387 -12.04 -24.18 -13.10
C GLN A 387 -12.12 -23.63 -11.67
N HIS A 388 -11.05 -23.00 -11.19
CA HIS A 388 -10.99 -22.40 -9.86
C HIS A 388 -11.55 -20.96 -9.88
N PRO A 389 -12.46 -20.57 -8.96
CA PRO A 389 -13.13 -19.27 -9.00
C PRO A 389 -12.18 -18.07 -8.84
N THR A 390 -11.05 -18.23 -8.15
CA THR A 390 -10.03 -17.18 -7.95
C THR A 390 -8.82 -17.27 -8.89
N PHE A 391 -8.32 -18.46 -9.20
CA PHE A 391 -7.05 -18.66 -9.93
C PHE A 391 -7.23 -19.22 -11.34
N SER A 392 -8.49 -19.34 -11.78
CA SER A 392 -8.91 -20.01 -13.01
C SER A 392 -8.66 -21.52 -13.05
N PHE A 393 -7.52 -22.02 -12.59
CA PHE A 393 -7.22 -23.44 -12.45
C PHE A 393 -6.08 -23.65 -11.44
N LEU A 394 -5.82 -24.89 -11.02
CA LEU A 394 -4.67 -25.24 -10.17
C LEU A 394 -3.66 -26.07 -10.97
N PHE A 395 -2.37 -25.74 -10.89
CA PHE A 395 -1.32 -26.43 -11.65
C PHE A 395 -1.24 -27.93 -11.35
N ASP A 396 -1.53 -28.30 -10.10
CA ASP A 396 -1.49 -29.67 -9.63
C ASP A 396 -2.53 -30.59 -10.27
N ASP A 397 -3.48 -30.02 -11.01
CA ASP A 397 -4.57 -30.74 -11.64
C ASP A 397 -4.44 -30.83 -13.18
N LEU A 398 -3.46 -30.13 -13.78
CA LEU A 398 -3.22 -30.07 -15.23
C LEU A 398 -2.24 -31.13 -15.76
N GLY A 399 -1.54 -31.84 -14.89
CA GLY A 399 -0.46 -32.73 -15.30
C GLY A 399 -0.94 -34.00 -15.99
N PHE A 400 0.01 -34.71 -16.58
CA PHE A 400 -0.20 -36.03 -17.18
C PHE A 400 0.66 -37.08 -16.47
N PRO A 401 0.21 -38.35 -16.36
CA PRO A 401 1.04 -39.41 -15.83
C PRO A 401 2.24 -39.68 -16.73
N ALA A 402 3.33 -40.18 -16.13
CA ALA A 402 4.53 -40.58 -16.88
C ALA A 402 4.27 -41.76 -17.83
N THR A 403 3.31 -42.61 -17.50
CA THR A 403 2.87 -43.77 -18.27
C THR A 403 1.38 -43.65 -18.53
N ALA A 404 0.99 -43.02 -19.63
CA ALA A 404 -0.42 -42.94 -20.00
C ALA A 404 -0.97 -44.36 -20.25
N ALA A 405 -2.10 -44.69 -19.61
CA ALA A 405 -2.89 -45.84 -20.03
C ALA A 405 -3.46 -45.58 -21.44
N ASP A 406 -3.72 -46.65 -22.22
CA ASP A 406 -4.18 -46.54 -23.62
C ASP A 406 -5.47 -45.71 -23.79
N ASP A 407 -6.28 -45.58 -22.74
CA ASP A 407 -7.56 -44.86 -22.73
C ASP A 407 -7.46 -43.40 -22.24
N GLU A 408 -6.31 -42.93 -21.75
CA GLU A 408 -6.14 -41.56 -21.26
C GLU A 408 -5.70 -40.59 -22.37
N VAL A 409 -6.26 -39.38 -22.37
CA VAL A 409 -5.87 -38.33 -23.32
C VAL A 409 -4.43 -37.92 -23.04
N SER A 410 -3.56 -38.14 -24.02
CA SER A 410 -2.15 -37.76 -23.95
C SER A 410 -1.95 -36.25 -24.10
N ARG A 411 -0.83 -35.76 -23.57
CA ARG A 411 -0.35 -34.38 -23.77
C ARG A 411 -0.35 -33.96 -25.25
N LYS A 412 0.03 -34.87 -26.15
CA LYS A 412 0.04 -34.62 -27.60
C LYS A 412 -1.36 -34.35 -28.16
N GLN A 413 -2.35 -35.13 -27.74
CA GLN A 413 -3.74 -34.94 -28.18
C GLN A 413 -4.32 -33.62 -27.66
N VAL A 414 -3.99 -33.24 -26.43
CA VAL A 414 -4.36 -31.91 -25.88
C VAL A 414 -3.72 -30.80 -26.71
N ARG A 415 -2.42 -30.92 -27.04
CA ARG A 415 -1.69 -29.96 -27.89
C ARG A 415 -2.36 -29.79 -29.26
N GLU A 416 -2.78 -30.88 -29.90
CA GLU A 416 -3.49 -30.85 -31.19
C GLU A 416 -4.83 -30.11 -31.10
N ARG A 417 -5.59 -30.32 -30.01
CA ARG A 417 -6.85 -29.60 -29.78
C ARG A 417 -6.62 -28.10 -29.60
N ILE A 418 -5.58 -27.72 -28.85
CA ILE A 418 -5.18 -26.32 -28.66
C ILE A 418 -4.76 -25.66 -29.98
N ASN A 419 -3.97 -26.34 -30.82
CA ASN A 419 -3.64 -25.85 -32.15
C ASN A 419 -4.90 -25.57 -32.98
N GLY A 420 -5.91 -26.45 -32.90
CA GLY A 420 -7.20 -26.25 -33.54
C GLY A 420 -7.94 -24.98 -33.07
N LEU A 421 -7.78 -24.56 -31.81
CA LEU A 421 -8.35 -23.30 -31.31
C LEU A 421 -7.62 -22.07 -31.88
N ILE A 422 -6.30 -22.12 -31.91
CA ILE A 422 -5.44 -21.04 -32.45
C ILE A 422 -5.70 -20.83 -33.95
N GLU A 423 -5.78 -21.91 -34.72
CA GLU A 423 -6.07 -21.86 -36.16
C GLU A 423 -7.46 -21.28 -36.46
N LYS A 424 -8.47 -21.63 -35.65
CA LYS A 424 -9.84 -21.08 -35.80
C LYS A 424 -9.86 -19.57 -35.58
N GLN A 425 -9.13 -19.07 -34.59
CA GLN A 425 -9.04 -17.63 -34.33
C GLN A 425 -8.36 -16.89 -35.49
N SER A 426 -7.24 -17.42 -35.99
CA SER A 426 -6.49 -16.81 -37.11
C SER A 426 -7.39 -16.64 -38.35
N LYS A 427 -8.17 -17.67 -38.69
CA LYS A 427 -9.14 -17.62 -39.80
C LYS A 427 -10.25 -16.59 -39.59
N ASN A 428 -10.76 -16.46 -38.35
CA ASN A 428 -11.81 -15.49 -38.04
C ASN A 428 -11.29 -14.04 -38.17
N GLN A 429 -10.05 -13.77 -37.74
CA GLN A 429 -9.43 -12.44 -37.89
C GLN A 429 -9.24 -12.06 -39.36
N GLU A 430 -8.73 -12.97 -40.20
CA GLU A 430 -8.58 -12.71 -41.65
C GLU A 430 -9.91 -12.44 -42.36
N SER A 431 -11.01 -13.02 -41.89
CA SER A 431 -12.35 -12.78 -42.45
C SER A 431 -12.93 -11.42 -42.05
N SER A 432 -12.58 -10.94 -40.85
CA SER A 432 -12.99 -9.63 -40.35
C SER A 432 -12.24 -8.50 -41.06
N ASP A 433 -10.95 -8.67 -41.35
CA ASP A 433 -10.13 -7.64 -42.01
C ASP A 433 -10.44 -7.45 -43.51
N ARG A 434 -11.17 -8.41 -44.12
CA ARG A 434 -11.59 -8.37 -45.52
C ARG A 434 -13.01 -7.82 -45.73
N SER A 435 -13.77 -7.64 -44.66
CA SER A 435 -15.13 -7.08 -44.68
C SER A 435 -15.10 -5.60 -44.30
#